data_AF-A0A6P2EUJ6-F1
#
_entry.id   AF-A0A6P2EUJ6-F1
#
_cell.length_a   1.000
_cell.length_b   1.000
_cell.length_c   1.000
_cell.angle_alpha   90.00
_cell.angle_beta   90.00
_cell.angle_gamma   90.00
#
_symmetry.space_group_name_H-M   'P 1'
#
loop_
_entity.id
_entity.type
_entity.pdbx_description
1 polymer ?
#
loop_
_entity_poly.entity_id
_entity_poly.type
_entity_poly.pdbx_seq_one_letter_code
_entity_poly.pdbx_strand_id
1 'polypeptide(L)' 'MPEDLDIPVPSAPESPRAVFQALAERVGVLAPGAPLSDELLAFAMAVADLQAEGKLGERGEGARR' A
#
# COMPACT_ATOMS: atom_id res chain seq x y z
N MET A 1 12.68 -8.22 -2.91
CA MET A 1 12.26 -9.46 -3.57
C MET A 1 11.61 -9.08 -4.91
N PRO A 2 11.50 -9.97 -5.91
CA PRO A 2 10.70 -9.67 -7.09
C PRO A 2 9.22 -9.51 -6.72
N GLU A 3 8.48 -8.75 -7.53
CA GLU A 3 7.02 -8.67 -7.44
C GLU A 3 6.36 -10.02 -7.79
N ASP A 4 5.24 -10.32 -7.14
CA ASP A 4 4.44 -11.52 -7.36
C ASP A 4 2.97 -11.14 -7.50
N LEU A 5 2.50 -11.01 -8.74
CA LEU A 5 1.14 -10.58 -9.05
C LEU A 5 0.08 -11.66 -8.79
N ASP A 6 0.48 -12.90 -8.51
CA ASP A 6 -0.43 -13.99 -8.19
C ASP A 6 -0.91 -13.93 -6.73
N ILE A 7 -0.25 -13.15 -5.88
CA ILE A 7 -0.68 -12.91 -4.50
C ILE A 7 -1.98 -12.08 -4.51
N PRO A 8 -3.11 -12.66 -4.06
CA PRO A 8 -4.38 -11.95 -4.08
C PRO A 8 -4.39 -10.89 -2.99
N VAL A 9 -4.76 -9.66 -3.36
CA VAL A 9 -5.12 -8.63 -2.38
C VAL A 9 -6.58 -8.86 -1.96
N PRO A 10 -6.88 -9.05 -0.66
CA PRO A 10 -8.23 -9.35 -0.22
C PRO A 10 -9.23 -8.25 -0.59
N SER A 11 -10.33 -8.61 -1.25
CA SER A 11 -11.41 -7.68 -1.63
C SER A 11 -12.32 -7.30 -0.45
N ALA A 12 -12.40 -8.16 0.57
CA ALA A 12 -13.13 -7.95 1.82
C ALA A 12 -12.19 -8.28 3.00
N PRO A 13 -11.28 -7.35 3.35
CA PRO A 13 -10.26 -7.63 4.35
C PRO A 13 -10.83 -7.67 5.76
N GLU A 14 -10.43 -8.68 6.53
CA GLU A 14 -10.74 -8.80 7.96
C GLU A 14 -10.14 -7.64 8.78
N SER A 15 -9.04 -7.05 8.28
CA SER A 15 -8.41 -5.86 8.87
C SER A 15 -7.52 -5.11 7.86
N PRO A 16 -7.26 -3.80 8.09
CA PRO A 16 -6.30 -3.03 7.27
C PRO A 16 -4.90 -3.67 7.19
N ARG A 17 -4.43 -4.30 8.29
CA ARG A 17 -3.13 -4.97 8.32
C ARG A 17 -3.06 -6.11 7.29
N ALA A 18 -4.14 -6.88 7.12
CA ALA A 18 -4.18 -7.98 6.15
C ALA A 18 -4.07 -7.46 4.69
N VAL A 19 -4.67 -6.31 4.38
CA VAL A 19 -4.54 -5.68 3.05
C VAL A 19 -3.10 -5.27 2.78
N PHE A 20 -2.49 -4.53 3.71
CA PHE A 20 -1.14 -4.01 3.54
C PHE A 20 -0.09 -5.12 3.57
N GLN A 21 -0.33 -6.19 4.32
CA GLN A 21 0.47 -7.41 4.28
C GLN A 21 0.48 -8.02 2.87
N ALA A 22 -0.69 -8.34 2.33
CA ALA A 22 -0.81 -8.94 0.99
C ALA A 22 -0.23 -8.03 -0.10
N LEU A 23 -0.43 -6.71 0.02
CA LEU A 23 0.17 -5.75 -0.90
C LEU A 23 1.70 -5.74 -0.81
N ALA A 24 2.26 -5.71 0.39
CA ALA A 24 3.71 -5.67 0.59
C ALA A 24 4.42 -6.94 0.08
N GLU A 25 3.77 -8.11 0.23
CA GLU A 25 4.24 -9.35 -0.38
C GLU A 25 4.16 -9.28 -1.91
N ARG A 26 3.01 -8.85 -2.44
CA ARG A 26 2.77 -8.72 -3.90
C ARG A 26 3.78 -7.81 -4.60
N VAL A 27 4.16 -6.69 -3.99
CA VAL A 27 5.12 -5.74 -4.59
C VAL A 27 6.58 -6.07 -4.25
N GLY A 28 6.84 -7.20 -3.58
CA GLY A 28 8.18 -7.68 -3.28
C GLY A 28 8.93 -6.91 -2.17
N VAL A 29 8.20 -6.09 -1.39
CA VAL A 29 8.74 -5.41 -0.18
C VAL A 29 8.95 -6.43 0.93
N LEU A 30 8.00 -7.36 1.10
CA LEU A 30 8.10 -8.49 2.01
C LEU A 30 8.21 -9.81 1.24
N ALA A 31 8.88 -10.78 1.83
CA ALA A 31 8.76 -12.17 1.39
C ALA A 31 7.40 -12.72 1.83
N PRO A 32 6.82 -13.71 1.11
CA PRO A 32 5.56 -14.34 1.51
C PRO A 32 5.59 -14.84 2.97
N GLY A 33 4.61 -14.42 3.77
CA GLY A 33 4.49 -14.79 5.18
C GLY A 33 5.43 -14.03 6.14
N ALA A 34 6.28 -13.14 5.65
CA ALA A 34 7.10 -12.29 6.53
C ALA A 34 6.22 -11.21 7.18
N PRO A 35 6.33 -10.96 8.49
CA PRO A 35 5.42 -10.04 9.17
C PRO A 35 5.61 -8.59 8.70
N LEU A 36 4.51 -7.90 8.42
CA LEU A 36 4.48 -6.45 8.26
C LEU A 36 4.76 -5.78 9.60
N SER A 37 5.85 -5.02 9.67
CA SER A 37 6.19 -4.28 10.89
C SER A 37 5.18 -3.17 11.17
N ASP A 38 5.06 -2.77 12.44
CA ASP A 38 4.13 -1.72 12.85
C ASP A 38 4.50 -0.36 12.25
N GLU A 39 5.80 -0.08 12.04
CA GLU A 39 6.27 1.14 11.37
C GLU A 39 5.85 1.18 9.91
N LEU A 40 5.97 0.05 9.19
CA LEU A 40 5.56 -0.05 7.79
C LEU A 40 4.04 0.05 7.64
N LEU A 41 3.29 -0.57 8.57
CA LEU A 41 1.84 -0.44 8.62
C LEU A 41 1.41 1.01 8.86
N ALA A 42 2.00 1.67 9.86
CA ALA A 42 1.68 3.07 10.17
C ALA A 42 2.00 4.00 8.99
N PHE A 43 3.13 3.78 8.31
CA PHE A 43 3.48 4.50 7.09
C PHE A 43 2.45 4.29 5.98
N ALA A 44 2.08 3.03 5.70
CA ALA A 44 1.11 2.71 4.65
C ALA A 44 -0.27 3.32 4.93
N MET A 45 -0.72 3.31 6.19
CA MET A 45 -1.96 3.96 6.62
C MET A 45 -1.90 5.48 6.40
N ALA A 46 -0.81 6.14 6.81
CA ALA A 46 -0.65 7.58 6.61
C ALA A 46 -0.63 7.98 5.12
N VAL A 47 -0.03 7.16 4.26
CA VAL A 47 -0.07 7.36 2.80
C VAL A 47 -1.49 7.22 2.26
N ALA A 48 -2.24 6.20 2.71
CA ALA A 48 -3.63 6.01 2.31
C ALA A 48 -4.52 7.19 2.73
N ASP A 49 -4.32 7.71 3.95
CA ASP A 49 -5.01 8.92 4.43
C ASP A 49 -4.66 10.13 3.56
N LEU A 50 -3.38 10.32 3.24
CA LEU A 50 -2.91 11.42 2.39
C LEU A 50 -3.52 11.36 0.97
N GLN A 51 -3.80 10.15 0.47
CA GLN A 51 -4.44 9.93 -0.82
C GLN A 51 -5.93 10.24 -0.75
N ALA A 52 -6.60 9.80 0.31
CA ALA A 52 -8.02 10.08 0.56
C ALA A 52 -8.28 11.58 0.73
N GLU A 53 -7.33 12.31 1.31
CA GLU A 53 -7.36 13.77 1.44
C GLU A 53 -7.03 14.52 0.13
N GLY A 54 -6.72 13.80 -0.96
CA GLY A 54 -6.35 14.40 -2.25
C GLY A 54 -4.98 15.09 -2.27
N LYS A 55 -4.21 15.00 -1.18
CA LYS A 55 -2.92 15.68 -1.02
C LYS A 55 -1.77 15.01 -1.79
N LEU A 56 -1.99 13.80 -2.30
CA LEU A 56 -1.03 13.10 -3.17
C LEU A 56 -1.08 13.50 -4.65
N GLY A 57 -1.93 14.46 -5.06
CA GLY A 57 -2.24 14.72 -6.48
C GLY A 57 -2.13 16.13 -7.05
N GLU A 58 -1.98 17.21 -6.27
CA GLU A 58 -1.97 18.59 -6.83
C GLU A 58 -0.60 19.06 -7.38
N ARG A 59 0.27 18.15 -7.87
CA ARG A 59 1.57 18.53 -8.47
C ARG A 59 1.74 18.16 -9.95
N GLY A 60 0.66 17.89 -10.67
CA GLY A 60 0.74 17.46 -12.09
C GLY A 60 -0.10 18.24 -13.10
N GLU A 61 -1.19 18.90 -12.71
CA GLU A 61 -2.21 19.36 -13.67
C GLU A 61 -2.35 20.89 -13.83
N GLY A 62 -1.35 21.65 -13.38
CA GLY A 62 -1.36 23.12 -13.45
C GLY A 62 -0.34 23.76 -14.40
N ALA A 63 0.55 23.00 -15.06
CA ALA A 63 1.71 23.55 -15.79
C ALA A 63 1.53 23.69 -17.31
N ARG A 64 0.29 23.73 -17.82
CA ARG A 64 0.00 24.02 -19.24
C ARG A 64 -1.30 24.80 -19.40
N ARG A 65 -1.27 26.10 -19.15
CA ARG A 65 -2.14 27.08 -19.84
C ARG A 65 -1.37 28.36 -20.05
#